data_AF-A0A945I9C7-F1
#
_entry.id   AF-A0A945I9C7-F1
#
_cell.length_a   1.000
_cell.length_b   1.000
_cell.length_c   1.000
_cell.angle_alpha   90.00
_cell.angle_beta   90.00
_cell.angle_gamma   90.00
#
_symmetry.space_group_name_H-M   'P 1'
#
loop_
_entity.id
_entity.type
_entity.pdbx_description
1 polymer ?
#
loop_
_entity_poly.entity_id
_entity_poly.type
_entity_poly.pdbx_seq_one_letter_code
_entity_poly.pdbx_strand_id
1 'polypeptide(L)'
;MSELDLHTDCENCQGLCCVAPPFAKSNEFAYAKAEGEPCRHLAKNDRCLIHEDLVTKGFIGCVKFECFSAGQKVTQHHFAGQSWQDDHLTAKRMFHIFFIVKALQQKIKALLEDDAEGNAEKITTLEQLSLASEEDLLTLDLDRL
;
A
#
# COMPACT_ATOMS: atom_id res chain seq x y z
N MET A 1 -17.28 17.15 -4.88
CA MET A 1 -16.01 16.66 -4.32
C MET A 1 -16.16 15.16 -4.28
N SER A 2 -15.40 14.42 -5.10
CA SER A 2 -15.43 12.96 -5.01
C SER A 2 -15.01 12.57 -3.60
N GLU A 3 -15.81 11.73 -2.96
CA GLU A 3 -15.50 11.15 -1.65
C GLU A 3 -14.14 10.46 -1.73
N LEU A 4 -13.21 10.84 -0.84
CA LEU A 4 -11.90 10.19 -0.76
C LEU A 4 -12.11 8.77 -0.28
N ASP A 5 -11.90 7.81 -1.17
CA ASP A 5 -11.95 6.40 -0.82
C ASP A 5 -10.59 5.95 -0.27
N LEU A 6 -10.54 5.74 1.04
CA LEU A 6 -9.39 5.20 1.78
C LEU A 6 -9.60 3.75 2.18
N HIS A 7 -10.68 3.10 1.74
CA HIS A 7 -10.93 1.70 2.04
C HIS A 7 -9.93 0.84 1.28
N THR A 8 -9.33 -0.15 1.94
CA THR A 8 -8.50 -1.13 1.24
C THR A 8 -9.36 -2.04 0.38
N ASP A 9 -9.05 -2.07 -0.92
CA ASP A 9 -9.62 -3.01 -1.86
C ASP A 9 -8.54 -3.96 -2.35
N CYS A 10 -8.41 -5.10 -1.67
CA CYS A 10 -7.45 -6.12 -2.05
C CYS A 10 -7.79 -6.77 -3.41
N GLU A 11 -9.04 -6.73 -3.88
CA GLU A 11 -9.46 -7.37 -5.15
C GLU A 11 -8.95 -6.61 -6.37
N ASN A 12 -8.82 -5.29 -6.24
CA ASN A 12 -8.23 -4.43 -7.26
C ASN A 12 -6.73 -4.16 -7.03
N CYS A 13 -6.06 -4.95 -6.20
CA CYS A 13 -4.63 -4.84 -5.88
C CYS A 13 -3.86 -6.10 -6.27
N GLN A 14 -2.60 -5.96 -6.69
CA GLN A 14 -1.69 -7.10 -6.95
C GLN A 14 -0.93 -7.55 -5.69
N GLY A 15 -1.64 -7.69 -4.57
CA GLY A 15 -1.06 -8.28 -3.36
C GLY A 15 0.12 -7.51 -2.76
N LEU A 16 0.22 -6.19 -2.99
CA LEU A 16 1.39 -5.38 -2.66
C LEU A 16 1.78 -5.43 -1.18
N CYS A 17 0.80 -5.45 -0.27
CA CYS A 17 1.05 -5.60 1.17
C CYS A 17 1.62 -6.98 1.56
N CYS A 18 1.45 -8.01 0.73
CA CYS A 18 1.99 -9.35 0.95
C CYS A 18 3.42 -9.53 0.43
N VAL A 19 3.91 -8.64 -0.44
CA VAL A 19 5.23 -8.76 -1.08
C VAL A 19 6.17 -7.61 -0.72
N ALA A 20 5.71 -6.35 -0.79
CA ALA A 20 6.58 -5.19 -0.64
C ALA A 20 7.20 -5.07 0.77
N PRO A 21 6.43 -4.98 1.88
CA PRO A 21 7.00 -4.75 3.21
C PRO A 21 7.75 -5.95 3.77
N PRO A 22 8.90 -5.76 4.43
CA PRO A 22 9.53 -6.81 5.23
C PRO A 22 8.73 -7.06 6.52
N PHE A 23 8.90 -8.23 7.12
CA PHE A 23 8.51 -8.45 8.51
C PHE A 23 9.48 -9.40 9.21
N ALA A 24 9.68 -9.19 10.51
CA ALA A 24 10.46 -10.07 11.36
C ALA A 24 9.55 -11.08 12.06
N LYS A 25 10.08 -12.27 12.35
CA LYS A 25 9.38 -13.27 13.15
C LYS A 25 9.09 -12.69 14.55
N SER A 26 7.82 -12.70 14.94
CA SER A 26 7.35 -12.11 16.19
C SER A 26 6.01 -12.74 16.61
N ASN A 27 5.35 -12.16 17.62
CA ASN A 27 3.97 -12.53 17.97
C ASN A 27 2.95 -12.10 16.89
N GLU A 28 3.35 -11.26 15.94
CA GLU A 28 2.49 -10.77 14.86
C GLU A 28 2.72 -11.52 13.54
N PHE A 29 3.89 -12.15 13.37
CA PHE A 29 4.26 -12.89 12.16
C PHE A 29 4.99 -14.20 12.50
N ALA A 30 4.44 -15.32 12.03
CA ALA A 30 4.96 -16.66 12.31
C ALA A 30 6.36 -16.96 11.75
N TYR A 31 6.81 -16.19 10.75
CA TYR A 31 8.14 -16.28 10.15
C TYR A 31 8.62 -14.88 9.75
N ALA A 32 9.87 -14.77 9.29
CA ALA A 32 10.42 -13.52 8.77
C ALA A 32 10.50 -13.58 7.23
N LYS A 33 10.35 -12.44 6.56
CA LYS A 33 10.64 -12.29 5.13
C LYS A 33 11.33 -10.95 4.86
N ALA A 34 12.15 -10.92 3.81
CA ALA A 34 12.78 -9.69 3.34
C ALA A 34 11.81 -8.75 2.62
N GLU A 35 12.25 -7.52 2.38
CA GLU A 35 11.53 -6.56 1.52
C GLU A 35 11.50 -7.09 0.08
N GLY A 36 10.35 -6.99 -0.57
CA GLY A 36 10.15 -7.51 -1.91
C GLY A 36 10.12 -9.04 -2.02
N GLU A 37 10.32 -9.78 -0.93
CA GLU A 37 10.12 -11.23 -0.88
C GLU A 37 8.61 -11.54 -0.80
N PRO A 38 8.03 -12.32 -1.73
CA PRO A 38 6.62 -12.67 -1.65
C PRO A 38 6.32 -13.50 -0.40
N CYS A 39 5.24 -13.16 0.32
CA CYS A 39 4.73 -14.03 1.38
C CYS A 39 4.49 -15.44 0.84
N ARG A 40 4.92 -16.48 1.56
CA ARG A 40 4.70 -17.90 1.17
C ARG A 40 3.22 -18.28 1.01
N HIS A 41 2.30 -17.44 1.50
CA HIS A 41 0.86 -17.61 1.37
C HIS A 41 0.25 -16.75 0.25
N LEU A 42 1.05 -16.00 -0.51
CA LEU A 42 0.60 -15.25 -1.68
C LEU A 42 0.48 -16.19 -2.87
N ALA A 43 -0.73 -16.27 -3.44
CA ALA A 43 -1.02 -17.07 -4.63
C ALA A 43 -0.49 -16.39 -5.89
N LYS A 44 -0.45 -17.15 -6.99
CA LYS A 44 -0.05 -16.64 -8.32
C LYS A 44 -0.98 -15.54 -8.85
N ASN A 45 -2.25 -15.53 -8.42
CA ASN A 45 -3.21 -14.48 -8.75
C ASN A 45 -3.19 -13.33 -7.72
N ASP A 46 -2.09 -13.15 -6.99
CA ASP A 46 -1.87 -12.06 -6.05
C ASP A 46 -2.85 -12.01 -4.85
N ARG A 47 -3.52 -13.14 -4.55
CA ARG A 47 -4.42 -13.30 -3.40
C ARG A 47 -3.79 -14.05 -2.24
N CYS A 48 -4.08 -13.63 -1.01
CA CYS A 48 -3.66 -14.36 0.18
C CYS A 48 -4.47 -15.65 0.35
N LEU A 49 -3.80 -16.80 0.35
CA LEU A 49 -4.42 -18.13 0.47
C LEU A 49 -5.00 -18.45 1.86
N ILE A 50 -4.67 -17.63 2.86
CA ILE A 50 -5.06 -17.86 4.26
C ILE A 50 -5.74 -16.63 4.88
N HIS A 51 -6.34 -15.75 4.07
CA HIS A 51 -6.86 -14.47 4.55
C HIS A 51 -7.88 -14.66 5.70
N GLU A 52 -8.74 -15.66 5.60
CA GLU A 52 -9.75 -15.97 6.63
C GLU A 52 -9.13 -16.58 7.91
N ASP A 53 -7.92 -17.10 7.80
CA ASP A 53 -7.20 -17.83 8.87
C ASP A 53 -5.99 -17.05 9.42
N LEU A 54 -5.79 -15.78 9.06
CA LEU A 54 -4.57 -15.03 9.41
C LEU A 54 -4.24 -15.08 10.91
N VAL A 55 -5.25 -14.90 11.78
CA VAL A 55 -5.06 -14.94 13.23
C VAL A 55 -4.61 -16.33 13.69
N THR A 56 -5.30 -17.40 13.27
CA THR A 56 -5.01 -18.77 13.71
C THR A 56 -3.67 -19.27 13.15
N LYS A 57 -3.20 -18.71 12.04
CA LYS A 57 -1.91 -19.03 11.41
C LYS A 57 -0.75 -18.13 11.88
N GLY A 58 -0.99 -17.17 12.77
CA GLY A 58 0.05 -16.31 13.36
C GLY A 58 0.44 -15.10 12.51
N PHE A 59 -0.54 -14.46 11.86
CA PHE A 59 -0.39 -13.27 11.02
C PHE A 59 -1.28 -12.11 11.49
N ILE A 60 -1.35 -11.87 12.80
CA ILE A 60 -2.09 -10.73 13.38
C ILE A 60 -1.57 -9.40 12.81
N GLY A 61 -0.28 -9.33 12.47
CA GLY A 61 0.30 -8.15 11.80
C GLY A 61 -0.37 -7.85 10.46
N CYS A 62 -0.75 -8.87 9.68
CA CYS A 62 -1.51 -8.68 8.43
C CYS A 62 -2.94 -8.18 8.69
N VAL A 63 -3.57 -8.58 9.79
CA VAL A 63 -4.93 -8.13 10.15
C VAL A 63 -4.94 -6.66 10.59
N LYS A 64 -3.87 -6.21 11.27
CA LYS A 64 -3.71 -4.82 11.70
C LYS A 64 -3.21 -3.89 10.60
N PHE A 65 -2.68 -4.46 9.52
CA PHE A 65 -2.08 -3.68 8.45
C PHE A 65 -3.17 -3.00 7.64
N GLU A 66 -3.08 -1.68 7.52
CA GLU A 66 -3.94 -0.87 6.66
C GLU A 66 -3.06 -0.15 5.63
N CYS A 67 -3.46 -0.23 4.35
CA CYS A 67 -2.76 0.46 3.27
C CYS A 67 -3.46 1.75 2.82
N PHE A 68 -4.65 2.03 3.34
CA PHE A 68 -5.43 3.25 3.07
C PHE A 68 -5.61 3.47 1.57
N SER A 69 -6.20 2.49 0.89
CA SER A 69 -6.37 2.46 -0.57
C SER A 69 -5.12 2.53 -1.46
N ALA A 70 -3.91 2.55 -0.89
CA ALA A 70 -2.68 2.67 -1.66
C ALA A 70 -2.43 1.49 -2.61
N GLY A 71 -2.78 0.28 -2.18
CA GLY A 71 -2.55 -0.94 -2.97
C GLY A 71 -3.28 -0.93 -4.31
N GLN A 72 -4.60 -0.68 -4.27
CA GLN A 72 -5.39 -0.57 -5.49
C GLN A 72 -5.05 0.67 -6.31
N LYS A 73 -4.72 1.80 -5.65
CA LYS A 73 -4.33 3.03 -6.36
C LYS A 73 -3.06 2.81 -7.17
N VAL A 74 -2.02 2.21 -6.58
CA VAL A 74 -0.79 1.87 -7.30
C VAL A 74 -1.06 0.90 -8.44
N THR A 75 -1.78 -0.19 -8.17
CA THR A 75 -2.07 -1.21 -9.19
C THR A 75 -2.83 -0.62 -10.37
N GLN A 76 -3.94 0.08 -10.12
CA GLN A 76 -4.88 0.48 -11.16
C GLN A 76 -4.48 1.78 -11.85
N HIS A 77 -4.06 2.80 -11.09
CA HIS A 77 -3.74 4.13 -11.65
C HIS A 77 -2.33 4.19 -12.23
N HIS A 78 -1.33 3.70 -11.48
CA HIS A 78 0.07 3.85 -11.87
C HIS A 78 0.55 2.75 -12.82
N PHE A 79 -0.01 1.54 -12.72
CA PHE A 79 0.46 0.39 -13.48
C PHE A 79 -0.62 -0.26 -14.36
N ALA A 80 -1.80 0.34 -14.50
CA ALA A 80 -2.88 -0.13 -15.36
C ALA A 80 -3.22 -1.63 -15.19
N GLY A 81 -3.16 -2.13 -13.95
CA GLY A 81 -3.47 -3.52 -13.59
C GLY A 81 -2.34 -4.53 -13.82
N GLN A 82 -1.15 -4.11 -14.28
CA GLN A 82 0.00 -5.00 -14.47
C GLN A 82 0.42 -5.67 -13.15
N SER A 83 0.87 -6.94 -13.23
CA SER A 83 1.39 -7.63 -12.05
C SER A 83 2.87 -7.31 -11.87
N TRP A 84 3.31 -7.16 -10.62
CA TRP A 84 4.73 -7.08 -10.29
C TRP A 84 5.48 -8.37 -10.64
N GLN A 85 4.76 -9.49 -10.84
CA GLN A 85 5.35 -10.77 -11.26
C GLN A 85 5.85 -10.75 -12.71
N ASP A 86 5.38 -9.82 -13.54
CA ASP A 86 5.65 -9.79 -14.98
C ASP A 86 7.09 -9.35 -15.30
N ASP A 87 7.61 -8.37 -14.55
CA ASP A 87 8.95 -7.83 -14.74
C ASP A 87 9.57 -7.30 -13.43
N HIS A 88 10.85 -7.57 -13.22
CA HIS A 88 11.55 -7.21 -11.99
C HIS A 88 11.84 -5.70 -11.86
N LEU A 89 11.99 -4.96 -12.97
CA LEU A 89 12.14 -3.50 -12.91
C LEU A 89 10.80 -2.85 -12.56
N THR A 90 9.71 -3.35 -13.14
CA THR A 90 8.32 -2.98 -12.77
C THR A 90 8.07 -3.27 -11.29
N ALA A 91 8.43 -4.45 -10.78
CA ALA A 91 8.26 -4.80 -9.36
C ALA A 91 8.94 -3.78 -8.43
N LYS A 92 10.21 -3.44 -8.71
CA LYS A 92 10.96 -2.46 -7.91
C LYS A 92 10.30 -1.09 -7.88
N ARG A 93 9.86 -0.59 -9.05
CA ARG A 93 9.14 0.70 -9.14
C ARG A 93 7.83 0.65 -8.38
N MET A 94 7.04 -0.40 -8.61
CA MET A 94 5.73 -0.59 -7.99
C MET A 94 5.81 -0.64 -6.46
N PHE A 95 6.81 -1.35 -5.90
CA PHE A 95 6.99 -1.42 -4.45
C PHE A 95 7.43 -0.09 -3.85
N HIS A 96 8.32 0.65 -4.51
CA HIS A 96 8.73 1.97 -4.04
C HIS A 96 7.55 2.95 -4.05
N ILE A 97 6.83 3.01 -5.17
CA ILE A 97 5.63 3.86 -5.32
C ILE A 97 4.56 3.47 -4.30
N PHE A 98 4.38 2.17 -4.00
CA PHE A 98 3.48 1.70 -2.96
C PHE A 98 3.77 2.32 -1.59
N PHE A 99 5.03 2.39 -1.17
CA PHE A 99 5.37 3.02 0.11
C PHE A 99 5.11 4.53 0.12
N ILE A 100 5.41 5.21 -0.99
CA ILE A 100 5.15 6.66 -1.15
C ILE A 100 3.65 6.93 -1.09
N VAL A 101 2.85 6.25 -1.91
CA VAL A 101 1.39 6.43 -1.95
C VAL A 101 0.77 6.04 -0.61
N LYS A 102 1.21 4.96 0.04
CA LYS A 102 0.73 4.61 1.39
C LYS A 102 1.01 5.71 2.41
N ALA A 103 2.19 6.33 2.37
CA ALA A 103 2.52 7.44 3.28
C ALA A 103 1.62 8.67 3.04
N LEU A 104 1.35 9.02 1.77
CA LEU A 104 0.42 10.09 1.42
C LEU A 104 -1.01 9.79 1.90
N GLN A 105 -1.51 8.59 1.63
CA GLN A 105 -2.86 8.18 2.04
C GLN A 105 -3.01 8.12 3.56
N GLN A 106 -1.98 7.66 4.27
CA GLN A 106 -1.95 7.69 5.73
C GLN A 106 -2.00 9.13 6.29
N LYS A 107 -1.29 10.09 5.66
CA LYS A 107 -1.39 11.51 6.04
C LYS A 107 -2.78 12.06 5.78
N ILE A 108 -3.40 11.74 4.64
CA ILE A 108 -4.78 12.14 4.34
C ILE A 108 -5.74 11.59 5.40
N LYS A 109 -5.62 10.30 5.75
CA LYS A 109 -6.42 9.68 6.81
C LYS A 109 -6.31 10.43 8.13
N ALA A 110 -5.09 10.78 8.54
CA ALA A 110 -4.85 11.52 9.78
C ALA A 110 -5.47 12.93 9.76
N LEU A 111 -5.37 13.64 8.63
CA LEU A 111 -5.98 14.97 8.47
C LEU A 111 -7.51 14.93 8.44
N LEU A 112 -8.11 13.83 7.96
CA LEU A 112 -9.57 13.64 8.00
C LEU A 112 -10.10 13.35 9.41
N GLU A 113 -9.25 12.87 10.31
CA GLU A 113 -9.59 12.61 11.72
C GLU A 113 -9.48 13.88 12.58
N ASP A 114 -8.93 14.97 12.02
CA ASP A 114 -8.69 16.25 12.68
C ASP A 114 -9.42 17.38 11.92
N ASP A 115 -10.37 18.07 12.56
CA ASP A 115 -11.17 19.12 11.92
C ASP A 115 -10.50 20.52 11.99
N ALA A 116 -9.19 20.56 11.83
CA ALA A 116 -8.43 21.81 11.86
C ALA A 116 -8.64 22.64 10.57
N GLU A 117 -8.74 23.95 10.75
CA GLU A 117 -8.83 24.89 9.63
C GLU A 117 -7.63 24.73 8.69
N GLY A 118 -7.89 24.55 7.39
CA GLY A 118 -6.87 24.32 6.35
C GLY A 118 -6.57 22.85 6.03
N ASN A 119 -7.11 21.88 6.78
CA ASN A 119 -6.90 20.45 6.46
C ASN A 119 -7.48 20.06 5.09
N ALA A 120 -8.59 20.68 4.66
CA ALA A 120 -9.19 20.43 3.34
C ALA A 120 -8.24 20.73 2.16
N GLU A 121 -7.47 21.82 2.23
CA GLU A 121 -6.50 22.20 1.18
C GLU A 121 -5.31 21.23 1.16
N LYS A 122 -4.81 20.86 2.34
CA LYS A 122 -3.74 19.87 2.49
C LYS A 122 -4.15 18.50 1.96
N ILE A 123 -5.35 18.03 2.32
CA ILE A 123 -5.92 16.78 1.81
C ILE A 123 -6.00 16.80 0.29
N THR A 124 -6.47 17.90 -0.29
CA THR A 124 -6.55 18.07 -1.76
C THR A 124 -5.16 17.97 -2.40
N THR A 125 -4.16 18.63 -1.81
CA THR A 125 -2.78 18.61 -2.29
C THR A 125 -2.16 17.21 -2.23
N LEU A 126 -2.33 16.52 -1.10
CA LEU A 126 -1.81 15.16 -0.91
C LEU A 126 -2.48 14.16 -1.85
N GLU A 127 -3.78 14.31 -2.10
CA GLU A 127 -4.50 13.44 -3.02
C GLU A 127 -4.01 13.64 -4.46
N GLN A 128 -3.81 14.89 -4.88
CA GLN A 128 -3.20 15.21 -6.18
C GLN A 128 -1.80 14.62 -6.32
N LEU A 129 -0.96 14.74 -5.28
CA LEU A 129 0.37 14.12 -5.25
C LEU A 129 0.27 12.60 -5.40
N SER A 130 -0.70 11.94 -4.76
CA SER A 130 -0.88 10.49 -4.87
C SER A 130 -1.23 9.98 -6.27
N LEU A 131 -1.66 10.89 -7.15
CA LEU A 131 -2.03 10.66 -8.55
C LEU A 131 -1.00 11.24 -9.53
N ALA A 132 0.08 11.85 -9.05
CA ALA A 132 1.15 12.42 -9.86
C ALA A 132 1.87 11.34 -10.69
N SER A 133 2.73 11.77 -11.61
CA SER A 133 3.49 10.81 -12.42
C SER A 133 4.40 9.94 -11.54
N GLU A 134 4.73 8.75 -12.03
CA GLU A 134 5.69 7.88 -11.35
C GLU A 134 7.06 8.57 -11.13
N GLU A 135 7.49 9.38 -12.10
CA GLU A 135 8.75 10.15 -12.01
C GLU A 135 8.70 11.20 -10.89
N ASP A 136 7.59 11.92 -10.77
CA ASP A 136 7.39 12.90 -9.69
C ASP A 136 7.37 12.21 -8.32
N LEU A 137 6.64 11.09 -8.21
CA LEU A 137 6.57 10.32 -6.98
C LEU A 137 7.95 9.80 -6.53
N LEU A 138 8.75 9.29 -7.46
CA LEU A 138 10.08 8.75 -7.15
C LEU A 138 11.11 9.82 -6.75
N THR A 139 10.82 11.10 -7.00
CA THR A 139 11.67 12.24 -6.57
C THR A 139 11.11 12.99 -5.36
N LEU A 140 9.97 12.55 -4.84
CA LEU A 140 9.27 13.18 -3.73
C LEU A 140 10.03 12.99 -2.41
N ASP A 141 10.22 14.09 -1.69
CA ASP A 141 10.78 14.09 -0.35
C ASP A 141 9.64 14.05 0.69
N LEU A 142 9.33 12.85 1.19
CA LEU A 142 8.26 12.62 2.15
C LEU A 142 8.49 13.31 3.51
N ASP A 143 9.74 13.60 3.87
CA ASP A 143 10.07 14.29 5.14
C ASP A 143 9.79 15.79 5.06
N ARG A 144 9.61 16.32 3.84
CA ARG A 144 9.28 17.73 3.57
C ARG A 144 7.79 17.97 3.34
N LEU A 145 6.96 16.93 3.49
CA LEU A 145 5.50 16.95 3.32
C LEU A 145 4.73 16.99 4.63
#